data_AF-W2QCG8-F1
#
_entry.id   AF-W2QCG8-F1
#
_cell.length_a   1.000
_cell.length_b   1.000
_cell.length_c   1.000
_cell.angle_alpha   90.00
_cell.angle_beta   90.00
_cell.angle_gamma   90.00
#
_symmetry.space_group_name_H-M   'P 1'
#
loop_
_entity.id
_entity.type
_entity.pdbx_description
1 polymer ?
#
loop_
_entity_poly.entity_id
_entity_poly.type
_entity_poly.pdbx_seq_one_letter_code
_entity_poly.pdbx_strand_id
1 'polypeptide(L)'
;MSKVNKSKTLSLDEIKNIIARDIKLGSEHDNLSDTTVNLYTRQLIKLYKAGVAKEQWSPNEFIANIQYPNKYDDVTFQKTFKVQSSTIVALLMSICTSKESLILTLNAMCKMVKNRYRDAFGYYNTIRKELSKQNKAAKLDNELTPEEEKKYISYEELMSVPGKVAKVLNETYGKIFLSRSEFEELAKAKRTDYLKLVFDYITLWLNVHYPLRLVWPSVMLTPEEGANCLQGNVLHLNDFKNVRLMGPQTIQLDSTTMSLIKSYLEFLTNTVREQPSKLLWRIFNRQPDQ
;
A
#
# COMPACT_ATOMS: atom_id res chain seq x y z
N MET A 1 27.56 -31.02 -50.32
CA MET A 1 27.48 -29.68 -49.69
C MET A 1 26.19 -29.61 -48.88
N SER A 2 26.27 -29.76 -47.55
CA SER A 2 25.09 -29.63 -46.69
C SER A 2 24.76 -28.15 -46.51
N LYS A 3 23.50 -27.79 -46.74
CA LYS A 3 22.99 -26.45 -46.44
C LYS A 3 23.04 -26.26 -44.93
N VAL A 4 23.97 -25.44 -44.47
CA VAL A 4 23.99 -24.91 -43.11
C VAL A 4 22.68 -24.15 -42.88
N ASN A 5 21.77 -24.72 -42.08
CA ASN A 5 20.60 -24.01 -41.59
C ASN A 5 21.09 -22.83 -40.74
N LYS A 6 21.08 -21.62 -41.31
CA LYS A 6 21.23 -20.38 -40.54
C LYS A 6 20.08 -20.33 -39.54
N SER A 7 20.43 -20.49 -38.25
CA SER A 7 19.54 -20.27 -37.12
C SER A 7 18.78 -18.95 -37.31
N LYS A 8 17.44 -19.04 -37.41
CA LYS A 8 16.57 -17.88 -37.58
C LYS A 8 16.59 -17.11 -36.25
N THR A 9 17.17 -15.92 -36.25
CA THR A 9 17.19 -15.04 -35.07
C THR A 9 15.74 -14.69 -34.70
N LEU A 10 15.28 -15.12 -33.51
CA LEU A 10 13.93 -14.79 -33.04
C LEU A 10 13.80 -13.26 -32.86
N SER A 11 12.70 -12.73 -33.35
CA SER A 11 12.32 -11.33 -33.15
C SER A 11 12.02 -11.03 -31.68
N LEU A 12 12.09 -9.74 -31.31
CA LEU A 12 11.79 -9.30 -29.95
C LEU A 12 10.35 -9.64 -29.52
N ASP A 13 9.41 -9.71 -30.47
CA ASP A 13 8.02 -10.05 -30.17
C ASP A 13 7.83 -11.57 -30.00
N GLU A 14 8.57 -12.39 -30.74
CA GLU A 14 8.58 -13.84 -30.52
C GLU A 14 9.12 -14.19 -29.13
N ILE A 15 10.22 -13.57 -28.68
CA ILE A 15 10.76 -13.85 -27.34
C ILE A 15 9.82 -13.34 -26.22
N LYS A 16 9.14 -12.20 -26.41
CA LYS A 16 8.10 -11.74 -25.47
C LYS A 16 6.99 -12.77 -25.33
N ASN A 17 6.52 -13.32 -26.44
CA ASN A 17 5.45 -14.32 -26.45
C ASN A 17 5.90 -15.61 -25.77
N ILE A 18 7.13 -16.06 -26.00
CA ILE A 18 7.72 -17.23 -25.32
C ILE A 18 7.78 -17.00 -23.81
N ILE A 19 8.29 -15.85 -23.36
CA ILE A 19 8.38 -15.51 -21.94
C ILE A 19 6.99 -15.47 -21.29
N ALA A 20 6.04 -14.77 -21.91
CA ALA A 20 4.67 -14.65 -21.39
C ALA A 20 3.98 -16.01 -21.28
N ARG A 21 4.13 -16.87 -22.30
CA ARG A 21 3.64 -18.25 -22.29
C ARG A 21 4.27 -19.04 -21.16
N ASP A 22 5.59 -18.97 -21.01
CA ASP A 22 6.33 -19.75 -20.02
C ASP A 22 6.03 -19.31 -18.58
N ILE A 23 5.78 -18.02 -18.35
CA ILE A 23 5.22 -17.51 -17.09
C ILE A 23 3.85 -18.15 -16.83
N LYS A 24 2.91 -18.06 -17.80
CA LYS A 24 1.56 -18.60 -17.64
C LYS A 24 1.57 -20.10 -17.33
N LEU A 25 2.41 -20.87 -18.03
CA LEU A 25 2.59 -22.31 -17.81
C LEU A 25 3.21 -22.59 -16.43
N GLY A 26 4.29 -21.90 -16.06
CA GLY A 26 4.94 -22.11 -14.77
C GLY A 26 4.09 -21.66 -13.58
N SER A 27 3.06 -20.85 -13.80
CA SER A 27 2.17 -20.30 -12.78
C SER A 27 0.69 -20.65 -13.03
N GLU A 28 0.40 -21.77 -13.67
CA GLU A 28 -0.97 -22.13 -14.09
C GLU A 28 -1.95 -22.18 -12.91
N HIS A 29 -1.46 -22.51 -11.71
CA HIS A 29 -2.24 -22.58 -10.47
C HIS A 29 -2.27 -21.27 -9.66
N ASP A 30 -1.60 -20.21 -10.13
CA ASP A 30 -1.45 -18.96 -9.37
C ASP A 30 -2.48 -17.89 -9.78
N ASN A 31 -3.37 -18.16 -10.74
CA ASN A 31 -4.39 -17.23 -11.26
C ASN A 31 -3.82 -15.81 -11.53
N LEU A 32 -2.67 -15.73 -12.19
CA LEU A 32 -2.04 -14.43 -12.48
C LEU A 32 -2.90 -13.61 -13.44
N SER A 33 -3.16 -12.35 -13.07
CA SER A 33 -3.80 -11.40 -13.99
C SER A 33 -2.89 -11.08 -15.19
N ASP A 34 -3.48 -10.76 -16.34
CA ASP A 34 -2.70 -10.38 -17.54
C ASP A 34 -1.80 -9.17 -17.29
N THR A 35 -2.23 -8.22 -16.45
CA THR A 35 -1.40 -7.10 -15.99
C THR A 35 -0.11 -7.57 -15.32
N THR A 36 -0.21 -8.60 -14.47
CA THR A 36 0.95 -9.17 -13.76
C THR A 36 1.86 -9.92 -14.72
N VAL A 37 1.29 -10.70 -15.64
CA VAL A 37 2.06 -11.40 -16.69
C VAL A 37 2.82 -10.40 -17.57
N ASN A 38 2.18 -9.30 -17.96
CA ASN A 38 2.80 -8.23 -18.74
C ASN A 38 3.94 -7.54 -17.97
N LEU A 39 3.74 -7.28 -16.67
CA LEU A 39 4.78 -6.71 -15.82
C LEU A 39 6.01 -7.64 -15.74
N TYR A 40 5.80 -8.93 -15.47
CA TYR A 40 6.88 -9.92 -15.41
C TYR A 40 7.60 -10.09 -16.75
N THR A 41 6.84 -10.13 -17.84
CA THR A 41 7.40 -10.18 -19.19
C THR A 41 8.30 -8.98 -19.45
N ARG A 42 7.87 -7.76 -19.08
CA ARG A 42 8.69 -6.55 -19.21
C ARG A 42 10.00 -6.64 -18.42
N GLN A 43 9.98 -7.18 -17.21
CA GLN A 43 11.19 -7.35 -16.40
C GLN A 43 12.17 -8.34 -17.04
N LEU A 44 11.69 -9.50 -17.48
CA LEU A 44 12.52 -10.50 -18.14
C LEU A 44 13.04 -10.03 -19.50
N ILE A 45 12.30 -9.18 -20.21
CA ILE A 45 12.79 -8.55 -21.44
C ILE A 45 13.92 -7.56 -21.17
N LYS A 46 13.89 -6.82 -20.06
CA LYS A 46 15.04 -5.97 -19.67
C LYS A 46 16.27 -6.81 -19.40
N LEU A 47 16.12 -7.92 -18.68
CA LEU A 47 17.22 -8.86 -18.41
C LEU A 47 17.74 -9.50 -19.71
N TYR A 48 16.85 -9.90 -20.61
CA TYR A 48 17.21 -10.43 -21.93
C TYR A 48 18.05 -9.42 -22.73
N LYS A 49 17.58 -8.17 -22.85
CA LYS A 49 18.33 -7.12 -23.57
C LYS A 49 19.72 -6.89 -22.98
N ALA A 50 19.86 -6.96 -21.65
CA ALA A 50 21.16 -6.88 -20.99
C ALA A 50 22.03 -8.11 -21.31
N GLY A 51 21.45 -9.30 -21.37
CA GLY A 51 22.16 -10.54 -21.73
C GLY A 51 22.65 -10.53 -23.18
N VAL A 52 21.84 -10.01 -24.11
CA VAL A 52 22.28 -9.77 -25.50
C VAL A 52 23.44 -8.79 -25.54
N ALA A 53 23.36 -7.69 -24.79
CA ALA A 53 24.36 -6.62 -24.85
C ALA A 53 25.70 -6.98 -24.18
N LYS A 54 25.66 -7.65 -23.02
CA LYS A 54 26.86 -7.95 -22.21
C LYS A 54 27.41 -9.35 -22.45
N GLU A 55 26.53 -10.33 -22.62
CA GLU A 55 26.89 -11.76 -22.67
C GLU A 55 26.67 -12.37 -24.05
N GLN A 56 26.19 -11.59 -25.02
CA GLN A 56 25.90 -12.01 -26.40
C GLN A 56 24.92 -13.19 -26.50
N TRP A 57 24.05 -13.37 -25.50
CA TRP A 57 23.11 -14.50 -25.49
C TRP A 57 22.11 -14.42 -26.64
N SER A 58 21.96 -15.55 -27.32
CA SER A 58 20.81 -15.80 -28.17
C SER A 58 19.52 -15.90 -27.33
N PRO A 59 18.34 -15.73 -27.95
CA PRO A 59 17.06 -15.98 -27.31
C PRO A 59 16.96 -17.34 -26.60
N ASN A 60 17.46 -18.40 -27.24
CA ASN A 60 17.41 -19.75 -26.69
C ASN A 60 18.35 -19.90 -25.49
N GLU A 61 19.55 -19.33 -25.56
CA GLU A 61 20.49 -19.31 -24.44
C GLU A 61 19.92 -18.53 -23.26
N PHE A 62 19.24 -17.41 -23.49
CA PHE A 62 18.59 -16.67 -22.40
C PHE A 62 17.54 -17.53 -21.67
N ILE A 63 16.65 -18.20 -22.42
CA ILE A 63 15.63 -19.08 -21.84
C ILE A 63 16.30 -20.27 -21.12
N ALA A 64 17.31 -20.89 -21.72
CA ALA A 64 18.06 -21.98 -21.13
C ALA A 64 18.77 -21.55 -19.85
N ASN A 65 19.38 -20.37 -19.80
CA ASN A 65 20.05 -19.84 -18.62
C ASN A 65 19.07 -19.55 -17.47
N ILE A 66 17.80 -19.25 -17.76
CA ILE A 66 16.77 -19.18 -16.71
C ILE A 66 16.43 -20.59 -16.21
N GLN A 67 16.19 -21.54 -17.11
CA GLN A 67 15.73 -22.89 -16.77
C GLN A 67 16.81 -23.74 -16.10
N TYR A 68 18.06 -23.55 -16.51
CA TYR A 68 19.25 -24.29 -16.12
C TYR A 68 20.39 -23.29 -15.85
N PRO A 69 20.34 -22.55 -14.73
CA PRO A 69 21.34 -21.53 -14.43
C PRO A 69 22.73 -22.16 -14.31
N ASN A 70 23.69 -21.65 -15.09
CA ASN A 70 25.08 -22.06 -15.00
C ASN A 70 25.70 -21.50 -13.70
N LYS A 71 25.93 -22.39 -12.73
CA LYS A 71 26.35 -22.03 -11.38
C LYS A 71 27.87 -22.06 -11.24
N TYR A 72 28.42 -21.11 -10.50
CA TYR A 72 29.83 -21.03 -10.17
C TYR A 72 30.05 -20.57 -8.74
N ASP A 73 31.26 -20.83 -8.23
CA ASP A 73 31.61 -20.48 -6.86
C ASP A 73 31.92 -18.99 -6.73
N ASP A 74 31.21 -18.35 -5.81
CA ASP A 74 31.42 -16.97 -5.38
C ASP A 74 31.21 -16.95 -3.88
N VAL A 75 32.31 -16.81 -3.13
CA VAL A 75 32.34 -16.93 -1.68
C VAL A 75 31.42 -15.90 -1.02
N THR A 76 31.40 -14.68 -1.53
CA THR A 76 30.58 -13.58 -0.99
C THR A 76 29.10 -13.84 -1.23
N PHE A 77 28.77 -14.27 -2.45
CA PHE A 77 27.39 -14.61 -2.81
C PHE A 77 26.88 -15.81 -2.00
N GLN A 78 27.68 -16.87 -1.88
CA GLN A 78 27.31 -18.08 -1.12
C GLN A 78 27.14 -17.78 0.37
N LYS A 79 28.01 -16.95 0.95
CA LYS A 79 27.87 -16.51 2.35
C LYS A 79 26.52 -15.83 2.58
N THR A 80 26.10 -14.99 1.64
CA THR A 80 24.88 -14.18 1.70
C THR A 80 23.61 -14.99 1.41
N PHE A 81 23.58 -15.73 0.30
CA PHE A 81 22.36 -16.37 -0.22
C PHE A 81 22.29 -17.87 0.01
N LYS A 82 23.35 -18.49 0.55
CA LYS A 82 23.46 -19.94 0.82
C LYS A 82 23.31 -20.83 -0.41
N VAL A 83 23.55 -20.28 -1.61
CA VAL A 83 23.56 -20.99 -2.89
C VAL A 83 24.69 -20.46 -3.77
N GLN A 84 25.17 -21.24 -4.73
CA GLN A 84 26.17 -20.79 -5.72
C GLN A 84 25.67 -19.60 -6.54
N SER A 85 26.59 -18.74 -6.99
CA SER A 85 26.20 -17.67 -7.93
C SER A 85 25.91 -18.27 -9.31
N SER A 86 25.23 -17.53 -10.17
CA SER A 86 25.03 -17.92 -11.56
C SER A 86 25.15 -16.71 -12.47
N THR A 87 25.53 -16.95 -13.73
CA THR A 87 25.76 -15.88 -14.71
C THR A 87 24.53 -14.99 -14.87
N ILE A 88 23.34 -15.59 -14.88
CA ILE A 88 22.08 -14.84 -15.01
C ILE A 88 21.71 -14.01 -13.78
N VAL A 89 22.02 -14.50 -12.57
CA VAL A 89 21.77 -13.74 -11.34
C VAL A 89 22.80 -12.63 -11.17
N ALA A 90 24.07 -12.88 -11.51
CA ALA A 90 25.11 -11.86 -11.51
C ALA A 90 24.79 -10.73 -12.48
N LEU A 91 24.38 -11.07 -13.70
CA LEU A 91 23.89 -10.09 -14.67
C LEU A 91 22.70 -9.30 -14.11
N LEU A 92 21.71 -9.98 -13.54
CA LEU A 92 20.54 -9.35 -12.96
C LEU A 92 20.91 -8.34 -11.85
N MET A 93 21.80 -8.73 -10.94
CA MET A 93 22.30 -7.85 -9.88
C MET A 93 23.07 -6.66 -10.45
N SER A 94 23.79 -6.82 -11.56
CA SER A 94 24.53 -5.72 -12.20
C SER A 94 23.64 -4.67 -12.88
N ILE A 95 22.40 -5.02 -13.25
CA ILE A 95 21.51 -4.12 -14.00
C ILE A 95 20.36 -3.54 -13.16
N CYS A 96 20.06 -4.13 -12.01
CA CYS A 96 19.01 -3.65 -11.12
C CYS A 96 19.56 -2.61 -10.14
N THR A 97 19.04 -1.39 -10.21
CA THR A 97 19.45 -0.27 -9.33
C THR A 97 18.79 -0.31 -7.96
N SER A 98 17.68 -1.03 -7.79
CA SER A 98 16.97 -1.18 -6.51
C SER A 98 16.70 -2.63 -6.13
N LYS A 99 16.66 -2.89 -4.81
CA LYS A 99 16.32 -4.21 -4.26
C LYS A 99 14.91 -4.65 -4.67
N GLU A 100 13.96 -3.71 -4.78
CA GLU A 100 12.60 -3.99 -5.27
C GLU A 100 12.59 -4.51 -6.70
N SER A 101 13.34 -3.87 -7.61
CA SER A 101 13.43 -4.31 -9.01
C SER A 101 14.07 -5.69 -9.12
N LEU A 102 15.09 -5.95 -8.29
CA LEU A 102 15.76 -7.24 -8.20
C LEU A 102 14.79 -8.34 -7.72
N ILE A 103 14.05 -8.08 -6.64
CA ILE A 103 13.03 -9.01 -6.09
C ILE A 103 11.91 -9.26 -7.10
N LEU A 104 11.45 -8.21 -7.80
CA LEU A 104 10.39 -8.32 -8.80
C LEU A 104 10.83 -9.17 -10.00
N THR A 105 12.06 -9.00 -10.47
CA THR A 105 12.60 -9.78 -11.58
C THR A 105 12.85 -11.23 -11.18
N LEU A 106 13.37 -11.47 -9.97
CA LEU A 106 13.48 -12.83 -9.42
C LEU A 106 12.12 -13.50 -9.22
N ASN A 107 11.07 -12.75 -8.84
CA ASN A 107 9.70 -13.25 -8.83
C ASN A 107 9.26 -13.70 -10.22
N ALA A 108 9.52 -12.90 -11.26
CA ALA A 108 9.21 -13.26 -12.64
C ALA A 108 9.93 -14.54 -13.08
N MET A 109 11.23 -14.66 -12.78
CA MET A 109 12.02 -15.87 -13.03
C MET A 109 11.40 -17.08 -12.31
N CYS A 110 11.09 -16.96 -11.01
CA CYS A 110 10.40 -17.99 -10.24
C CYS A 110 9.10 -18.44 -10.92
N LYS A 111 8.26 -17.51 -11.39
CA LYS A 111 6.99 -17.86 -12.06
C LYS A 111 7.22 -18.63 -13.35
N MET A 112 8.25 -18.28 -14.11
CA MET A 112 8.60 -18.96 -15.36
C MET A 112 9.02 -20.44 -15.15
N VAL A 113 9.60 -20.75 -13.98
CA VAL A 113 10.17 -22.08 -13.68
C VAL A 113 9.38 -22.94 -12.68
N LYS A 114 8.48 -22.36 -11.88
CA LYS A 114 7.87 -22.97 -10.68
C LYS A 114 7.35 -24.40 -10.86
N ASN A 115 6.56 -24.68 -11.90
CA ASN A 115 5.96 -26.00 -12.09
C ASN A 115 6.81 -26.97 -12.93
N ARG A 116 7.74 -26.46 -13.75
CA ARG A 116 8.47 -27.27 -14.75
C ARG A 116 9.93 -27.54 -14.38
N TYR A 117 10.58 -26.64 -13.65
CA TYR A 117 12.00 -26.71 -13.30
C TYR A 117 12.19 -26.46 -11.81
N ARG A 118 11.94 -27.50 -10.99
CA ARG A 118 11.92 -27.40 -9.51
C ARG A 118 13.25 -26.92 -8.93
N ASP A 119 14.38 -27.35 -9.48
CA ASP A 119 15.70 -26.96 -8.97
C ASP A 119 15.99 -25.48 -9.23
N ALA A 120 15.67 -24.99 -10.43
CA ALA A 120 15.79 -23.58 -10.77
C ALA A 120 14.82 -22.72 -9.93
N PHE A 121 13.60 -23.22 -9.69
CA PHE A 121 12.66 -22.55 -8.79
C PHE A 121 13.20 -22.44 -7.35
N GLY A 122 13.68 -23.55 -6.79
CA GLY A 122 14.28 -23.58 -5.45
C GLY A 122 15.45 -22.60 -5.34
N TYR A 123 16.30 -22.56 -6.38
CA TYR A 123 17.42 -21.64 -6.49
C TYR A 123 17.00 -20.16 -6.45
N TYR A 124 16.17 -19.71 -7.40
CA TYR A 124 15.74 -18.31 -7.46
C TYR A 124 14.91 -17.91 -6.24
N ASN A 125 14.06 -18.81 -5.73
CA ASN A 125 13.23 -18.53 -4.58
C ASN A 125 14.05 -18.34 -3.31
N THR A 126 15.18 -19.04 -3.17
CA THR A 126 16.11 -18.86 -2.05
C THR A 126 16.71 -17.47 -2.05
N ILE A 127 17.29 -17.05 -3.18
CA ILE A 127 17.87 -15.70 -3.34
C ILE A 127 16.81 -14.63 -3.10
N ARG A 128 15.63 -14.79 -3.73
CA ARG A 128 14.52 -13.86 -3.60
C ARG A 128 14.04 -13.69 -2.16
N LYS A 129 13.89 -14.80 -1.41
CA LYS A 129 13.45 -14.77 -0.01
C LYS A 129 14.45 -14.02 0.85
N GLU A 130 15.74 -14.26 0.66
CA GLU A 130 16.78 -13.60 1.43
C GLU A 130 16.85 -12.09 1.13
N LEU A 131 16.78 -11.70 -0.15
CA LEU A 131 16.64 -10.29 -0.53
C LEU A 131 15.39 -9.65 0.05
N SER A 132 14.27 -10.38 0.08
CA SER A 132 13.02 -9.87 0.67
C SER A 132 13.15 -9.65 2.18
N LYS A 133 13.89 -10.51 2.89
CA LYS A 133 14.19 -10.30 4.33
C LYS A 133 15.09 -9.09 4.52
N GLN A 134 16.17 -8.98 3.76
CA GLN A 134 17.08 -7.82 3.82
C GLN A 134 16.35 -6.51 3.50
N ASN A 135 15.44 -6.52 2.52
CA ASN A 135 14.65 -5.33 2.17
C ASN A 135 13.62 -4.98 3.25
N LYS A 136 13.05 -5.97 3.94
CA LYS A 136 12.17 -5.73 5.10
C LYS A 136 12.96 -5.19 6.29
N ALA A 137 14.13 -5.73 6.58
CA ALA A 137 15.00 -5.25 7.65
C ALA A 137 15.42 -3.79 7.41
N ALA A 138 15.86 -3.45 6.19
CA ALA A 138 16.21 -2.08 5.83
C ALA A 138 15.03 -1.09 5.84
N LYS A 139 13.78 -1.58 5.75
CA LYS A 139 12.56 -0.76 5.90
C LYS A 139 12.04 -0.72 7.34
N LEU A 140 12.54 -1.58 8.23
CA LEU A 140 12.23 -1.54 9.66
C LEU A 140 13.11 -0.48 10.35
N ASP A 141 14.29 -0.20 9.82
CA ASP A 141 15.06 1.02 10.11
C ASP A 141 14.37 2.22 9.44
N ASN A 142 13.30 2.72 10.07
CA ASN A 142 12.55 3.91 9.65
C ASN A 142 13.32 5.23 9.89
N GLU A 143 14.60 5.30 9.52
CA GLU A 143 15.28 6.60 9.45
C GLU A 143 14.96 7.21 8.09
N LEU A 144 14.04 8.19 8.10
CA LEU A 144 13.79 9.04 6.95
C LEU A 144 15.08 9.74 6.57
N THR A 145 15.41 9.76 5.28
CA THR A 145 16.50 10.63 4.80
C THR A 145 16.18 12.09 5.13
N PRO A 146 17.15 12.97 5.43
CA PRO A 146 16.86 14.38 5.72
C PRO A 146 16.06 15.10 4.62
N GLU A 147 16.22 14.68 3.36
CA GLU A 147 15.44 15.18 2.22
C GLU A 147 14.00 14.68 2.21
N GLU A 148 13.74 13.46 2.70
CA GLU A 148 12.40 12.92 2.87
C GLU A 148 11.72 13.48 4.10
N GLU A 149 12.43 13.63 5.21
CA GLU A 149 11.92 14.23 6.45
C GLU A 149 11.38 15.64 6.21
N LYS A 150 12.08 16.45 5.40
CA LYS A 150 11.62 17.79 4.97
C LYS A 150 10.30 17.79 4.18
N LYS A 151 9.85 16.65 3.65
CA LYS A 151 8.56 16.55 2.93
C LYS A 151 7.38 16.30 3.86
N TYR A 152 7.64 15.89 5.10
CA TYR A 152 6.60 15.57 6.08
C TYR A 152 6.43 16.73 7.06
N ILE A 153 5.18 17.00 7.44
CA ILE A 153 4.91 17.89 8.57
C ILE A 153 5.43 17.24 9.86
N SER A 154 5.99 18.04 10.76
CA SER A 154 6.45 17.51 12.04
C SER A 154 5.28 16.97 12.85
N TYR A 155 5.54 16.05 13.78
CA TYR A 155 4.51 15.55 14.67
C TYR A 155 3.86 16.67 15.49
N GLU A 156 4.65 17.61 16.00
CA GLU A 156 4.15 18.80 16.71
C GLU A 156 3.23 19.65 15.82
N GLU A 157 3.62 19.84 14.56
CA GLU A 157 2.79 20.57 13.61
C GLU A 157 1.48 19.83 13.32
N LEU A 158 1.54 18.51 13.10
CA LEU A 158 0.36 17.66 12.91
C LEU A 158 -0.60 17.75 14.11
N MET A 159 -0.07 17.67 15.33
CA MET A 159 -0.84 17.80 16.58
C MET A 159 -1.51 19.16 16.71
N SER A 160 -0.92 20.21 16.14
CA SER A 160 -1.46 21.58 16.17
C SER A 160 -2.58 21.84 15.15
N VAL A 161 -2.72 21.02 14.10
CA VAL A 161 -3.65 21.26 12.98
C VAL A 161 -5.10 21.44 13.44
N PRO A 162 -5.68 20.60 14.33
CA PRO A 162 -7.03 20.82 14.84
C PRO A 162 -7.19 22.20 15.51
N GLY A 163 -6.18 22.64 16.26
CA GLY A 163 -6.15 23.97 16.89
C GLY A 163 -6.14 25.12 15.88
N LYS A 164 -5.46 24.95 14.75
CA LYS A 164 -5.48 25.93 13.63
C LYS A 164 -6.91 26.07 13.06
N VAL A 165 -7.63 24.97 12.88
CA VAL A 165 -9.03 25.00 12.41
C VAL A 165 -9.97 25.63 13.45
N ALA A 166 -9.80 25.27 14.73
CA ALA A 166 -10.57 25.89 15.82
C ALA A 166 -10.36 27.42 15.89
N LYS A 167 -9.13 27.88 15.66
CA LYS A 167 -8.81 29.32 15.58
C LYS A 167 -9.57 29.99 14.43
N VAL A 168 -9.55 29.42 13.23
CA VAL A 168 -10.31 29.95 12.08
C VAL A 168 -11.82 30.01 12.37
N LEU A 169 -12.38 28.98 13.01
CA LEU A 169 -13.78 28.96 13.43
C LEU A 169 -14.10 30.11 14.41
N ASN A 170 -13.27 30.28 15.44
CA ASN A 170 -13.45 31.34 16.43
C ASN A 170 -13.28 32.74 15.82
N GLU A 171 -12.29 32.97 14.96
CA GLU A 171 -12.03 34.26 14.33
C GLU A 171 -13.11 34.64 13.31
N THR A 172 -13.65 33.65 12.58
CA THR A 172 -14.63 33.89 11.50
C THR A 172 -16.07 33.91 12.01
N TYR A 173 -16.39 33.06 12.99
CA TYR A 173 -17.77 32.81 13.46
C TYR A 173 -17.95 33.07 14.96
N GLY A 174 -16.91 33.47 15.69
CA GLY A 174 -16.96 33.76 17.13
C GLY A 174 -16.83 32.53 18.03
N LYS A 175 -17.26 31.35 17.57
CA LYS A 175 -17.13 30.08 18.28
C LYS A 175 -17.14 28.88 17.34
N ILE A 176 -16.70 27.73 17.87
CA ILE A 176 -16.67 26.45 17.16
C ILE A 176 -18.09 25.95 16.85
N PHE A 177 -18.97 25.91 17.86
CA PHE A 177 -20.35 25.42 17.72
C PHE A 177 -21.34 26.58 17.90
N LEU A 178 -21.93 27.00 16.79
CA LEU A 178 -23.02 27.96 16.76
C LEU A 178 -24.29 27.36 17.36
N SER A 179 -25.04 28.19 18.07
CA SER A 179 -26.43 27.92 18.40
C SER A 179 -27.29 28.00 17.13
N ARG A 180 -28.53 27.55 17.26
CA ARG A 180 -29.45 27.52 16.13
C ARG A 180 -29.74 28.90 15.54
N SER A 181 -29.98 29.91 16.37
CA SER A 181 -30.24 31.27 15.90
C SER A 181 -29.05 31.83 15.12
N GLU A 182 -27.84 31.69 15.66
CA GLU A 182 -26.61 32.17 15.00
C GLU A 182 -26.34 31.42 13.68
N PHE A 183 -26.61 30.12 13.63
CA PHE A 183 -26.47 29.34 12.40
C PHE A 183 -27.50 29.75 11.34
N GLU A 184 -28.74 30.03 11.75
CA GLU A 184 -29.81 30.50 10.86
C GLU A 184 -29.58 31.94 10.37
N GLU A 185 -28.81 32.76 11.08
CA GLU A 185 -28.41 34.10 10.61
C GLU A 185 -27.35 34.07 9.50
N LEU A 186 -26.58 32.99 9.38
CA LEU A 186 -25.57 32.87 8.33
C LEU A 186 -26.23 32.80 6.94
N ALA A 187 -25.63 33.50 5.98
CA ALA A 187 -25.96 33.34 4.57
C ALA A 187 -25.73 31.89 4.10
N LYS A 188 -26.53 31.41 3.15
CA LYS A 188 -26.52 30.01 2.69
C LYS A 188 -25.11 29.48 2.33
N ALA A 189 -24.32 30.26 1.60
CA ALA A 189 -22.95 29.88 1.24
C ALA A 189 -22.05 29.73 2.48
N LYS A 190 -22.15 30.69 3.43
CA LYS A 190 -21.38 30.67 4.68
C LYS A 190 -21.76 29.51 5.59
N ARG A 191 -23.02 29.06 5.60
CA ARG A 191 -23.43 27.86 6.35
C ARG A 191 -22.68 26.62 5.89
N THR A 192 -22.54 26.43 4.57
CA THR A 192 -21.81 25.29 4.02
C THR A 192 -20.33 25.33 4.40
N ASP A 193 -19.68 26.49 4.30
CA ASP A 193 -18.27 26.62 4.65
C ASP A 193 -18.02 26.45 6.16
N TYR A 194 -18.90 27.00 6.98
CA TYR A 194 -18.90 26.79 8.43
C TYR A 194 -19.02 25.30 8.78
N LEU A 195 -20.00 24.59 8.21
CA LEU A 195 -20.19 23.15 8.48
C LEU A 195 -18.96 22.33 8.07
N LYS A 196 -18.28 22.69 6.97
CA LYS A 196 -17.06 22.00 6.52
C LYS A 196 -15.95 22.18 7.54
N LEU A 197 -15.74 23.41 8.03
CA LEU A 197 -14.73 23.69 9.04
C LEU A 197 -15.01 22.97 10.37
N VAL A 198 -16.28 22.91 10.80
CA VAL A 198 -16.67 22.13 11.99
C VAL A 198 -16.38 20.65 11.77
N PHE A 199 -16.76 20.09 10.62
CA PHE A 199 -16.50 18.70 10.28
C PHE A 199 -14.99 18.39 10.24
N ASP A 200 -14.20 19.26 9.60
CA ASP A 200 -12.75 19.14 9.50
C ASP A 200 -12.12 19.19 10.89
N TYR A 201 -12.55 20.12 11.75
CA TYR A 201 -12.05 20.22 13.12
C TYR A 201 -12.22 18.91 13.90
N ILE A 202 -13.42 18.34 13.91
CA ILE A 202 -13.70 17.08 14.62
C ILE A 202 -12.94 15.91 14.00
N THR A 203 -12.97 15.80 12.68
CA THR A 203 -12.30 14.70 11.98
C THR A 203 -10.79 14.74 12.22
N LEU A 204 -10.18 15.92 12.11
CA LEU A 204 -8.75 16.09 12.34
C LEU A 204 -8.39 15.83 13.80
N TRP A 205 -9.17 16.32 14.77
CA TRP A 205 -8.94 16.03 16.18
C TRP A 205 -8.89 14.53 16.46
N LEU A 206 -9.91 13.81 15.99
CA LEU A 206 -10.02 12.36 16.19
C LEU A 206 -8.89 11.57 15.51
N ASN A 207 -8.50 11.94 14.29
CA ASN A 207 -7.42 11.25 13.57
C ASN A 207 -6.04 11.53 14.16
N VAL A 208 -5.83 12.69 14.77
CA VAL A 208 -4.53 13.10 15.31
C VAL A 208 -4.33 12.56 16.73
N HIS A 209 -5.37 12.59 17.57
CA HIS A 209 -5.29 12.12 18.97
C HIS A 209 -5.54 10.62 19.11
N TYR A 210 -6.23 10.00 18.15
CA TYR A 210 -6.51 8.56 18.13
C TYR A 210 -6.14 7.99 16.75
N PRO A 211 -4.83 7.98 16.39
CA PRO A 211 -4.31 7.75 15.04
C PRO A 211 -4.36 6.29 14.58
N LEU A 212 -5.22 5.48 15.18
CA LEU A 212 -5.62 4.25 14.52
C LEU A 212 -6.21 4.67 13.18
N ARG A 213 -5.90 3.95 12.11
CA ARG A 213 -6.49 4.15 10.77
C ARG A 213 -7.97 3.74 10.79
N LEU A 214 -8.70 4.28 11.75
CA LEU A 214 -10.07 4.04 12.04
C LEU A 214 -10.87 4.86 11.05
N VAL A 215 -11.77 4.17 10.38
CA VAL A 215 -12.74 4.83 9.52
C VAL A 215 -13.82 5.39 10.43
N TRP A 216 -13.59 6.56 11.03
CA TRP A 216 -14.54 7.23 11.94
C TRP A 216 -15.99 7.33 11.41
N PRO A 217 -16.23 7.52 10.09
CA PRO A 217 -17.58 7.46 9.52
C PRO A 217 -18.27 6.08 9.59
N SER A 218 -17.56 5.01 9.95
CA SER A 218 -18.13 3.67 10.14
C SER A 218 -18.40 3.34 11.61
N VAL A 219 -18.06 4.23 12.54
CA VAL A 219 -18.31 4.02 13.97
C VAL A 219 -19.77 4.35 14.27
N MET A 220 -20.53 3.34 14.73
CA MET A 220 -21.93 3.47 15.10
C MET A 220 -22.07 4.08 16.50
N LEU A 221 -23.11 4.89 16.72
CA LEU A 221 -23.44 5.41 18.05
C LEU A 221 -24.26 4.40 18.88
N THR A 222 -24.80 3.38 18.22
CA THR A 222 -25.48 2.25 18.84
C THR A 222 -24.73 0.96 18.53
N PRO A 223 -24.64 0.01 19.47
CA PRO A 223 -24.05 -1.30 19.18
C PRO A 223 -24.80 -2.04 18.09
N GLU A 224 -24.05 -2.59 17.14
CA GLU A 224 -24.52 -3.46 16.07
C GLU A 224 -23.49 -4.58 15.87
N GLU A 225 -23.96 -5.79 15.56
CA GLU A 225 -23.09 -6.95 15.43
C GLU A 225 -22.06 -6.75 14.31
N GLY A 226 -20.79 -6.96 14.62
CA GLY A 226 -19.68 -6.81 13.67
C GLY A 226 -19.30 -5.36 13.33
N ALA A 227 -20.02 -4.35 13.85
CA ALA A 227 -19.69 -2.94 13.62
C ALA A 227 -18.77 -2.38 14.72
N ASN A 228 -17.98 -1.36 14.38
CA ASN A 228 -17.33 -0.54 15.39
C ASN A 228 -18.39 0.35 16.05
N CYS A 229 -18.40 0.48 17.37
CA CYS A 229 -19.38 1.31 18.06
C CYS A 229 -18.78 2.09 19.23
N LEU A 230 -19.34 3.25 19.53
CA LEU A 230 -18.99 4.08 20.70
C LEU A 230 -20.07 3.92 21.76
N GLN A 231 -19.71 3.33 22.91
CA GLN A 231 -20.59 3.16 24.06
C GLN A 231 -20.05 3.94 25.26
N GLY A 232 -20.72 5.04 25.62
CA GLY A 232 -20.17 5.96 26.62
C GLY A 232 -18.84 6.53 26.14
N ASN A 233 -17.76 6.29 26.89
CA ASN A 233 -16.39 6.66 26.53
C ASN A 233 -15.58 5.50 25.93
N VAL A 234 -16.20 4.33 25.71
CA VAL A 234 -15.53 3.13 25.23
C VAL A 234 -15.81 2.95 23.74
N LEU A 235 -14.75 2.99 22.95
CA LEU A 235 -14.78 2.67 21.53
C LEU A 235 -14.48 1.18 21.32
N HIS A 236 -15.45 0.45 20.79
CA HIS A 236 -15.35 -0.97 20.46
C HIS A 236 -14.97 -1.15 19.00
N LEU A 237 -13.92 -1.94 18.74
CA LEU A 237 -13.34 -2.20 17.43
C LEU A 237 -13.51 -3.69 17.08
N ASN A 238 -14.28 -3.96 16.02
CA ASN A 238 -14.62 -5.32 15.59
C ASN A 238 -13.97 -5.71 14.24
N ASP A 239 -13.39 -4.75 13.50
CA ASP A 239 -13.15 -4.91 12.06
C ASP A 239 -11.68 -4.85 11.62
N PHE A 240 -10.78 -5.57 12.31
CA PHE A 240 -9.42 -5.78 11.83
C PHE A 240 -9.29 -7.11 11.08
N LYS A 241 -9.24 -7.03 9.73
CA LYS A 241 -9.18 -8.17 8.79
C LYS A 241 -8.13 -9.25 9.06
N ASN A 242 -7.14 -8.99 9.91
CA ASN A 242 -6.04 -9.93 10.22
C ASN A 242 -5.92 -10.26 11.73
N VAL A 243 -6.90 -9.86 12.55
CA VAL A 243 -6.80 -9.91 14.02
C VAL A 243 -8.01 -10.62 14.65
N ARG A 244 -8.81 -11.35 13.85
CA ARG A 244 -10.03 -12.09 14.28
C ARG A 244 -9.83 -13.03 15.49
N LEU A 245 -8.60 -13.37 15.87
CA LEU A 245 -8.26 -14.21 17.02
C LEU A 245 -8.00 -13.43 18.33
N MET A 246 -7.92 -12.10 18.31
CA MET A 246 -7.63 -11.30 19.53
C MET A 246 -8.88 -10.79 20.27
N GLY A 247 -10.08 -11.16 19.84
CA GLY A 247 -11.33 -10.70 20.45
C GLY A 247 -11.61 -9.20 20.23
N PRO A 248 -12.64 -8.64 20.89
CA PRO A 248 -13.00 -7.23 20.79
C PRO A 248 -11.87 -6.35 21.31
N GLN A 249 -11.43 -5.39 20.50
CA GLN A 249 -10.48 -4.37 20.98
C GLN A 249 -11.26 -3.14 21.45
N THR A 250 -11.01 -2.73 22.69
CA THR A 250 -11.64 -1.54 23.27
C THR A 250 -10.62 -0.45 23.49
N ILE A 251 -11.04 0.79 23.28
CA ILE A 251 -10.23 1.99 23.53
C ILE A 251 -11.03 2.90 24.42
N GLN A 252 -10.41 3.34 25.50
CA GLN A 252 -10.95 4.37 26.37
C GLN A 252 -10.61 5.74 25.76
N LEU A 253 -11.63 6.51 25.42
CA LEU A 253 -11.46 7.89 24.99
C LEU A 253 -11.34 8.80 26.21
N ASP A 254 -10.40 9.73 26.15
CA ASP A 254 -10.16 10.75 27.18
C ASP A 254 -11.34 11.74 27.29
N SER A 255 -11.42 12.42 28.42
CA SER A 255 -12.52 13.34 28.72
C SER A 255 -12.61 14.53 27.76
N THR A 256 -11.48 15.03 27.24
CA THR A 256 -11.44 16.15 26.29
C THR A 256 -12.07 15.72 24.97
N THR A 257 -11.65 14.56 24.44
CA THR A 257 -12.20 14.01 23.20
C THR A 257 -13.68 13.65 23.34
N MET A 258 -14.07 13.09 24.49
CA MET A 258 -15.49 12.80 24.75
C MET A 258 -16.33 14.06 24.87
N SER A 259 -15.81 15.09 25.52
CA SER A 259 -16.49 16.40 25.58
C SER A 259 -16.69 16.97 24.18
N LEU A 260 -15.66 16.89 23.32
CA LEU A 260 -15.72 17.36 21.95
C LEU A 260 -16.75 16.59 21.11
N ILE A 261 -16.74 15.25 21.19
CA ILE A 261 -17.73 14.39 20.51
C ILE A 261 -19.14 14.75 20.97
N LYS A 262 -19.36 14.88 22.28
CA LYS A 262 -20.66 15.23 22.84
C LYS A 262 -21.15 16.57 22.31
N SER A 263 -20.32 17.62 22.36
CA SER A 263 -20.67 18.93 21.82
C SER A 263 -20.97 18.91 20.33
N TYR A 264 -20.25 18.09 19.56
CA TYR A 264 -20.54 17.91 18.13
C TYR A 264 -21.89 17.24 17.90
N LEU A 265 -22.19 16.14 18.61
CA LEU A 265 -23.48 15.45 18.49
C LEU A 265 -24.66 16.33 18.93
N GLU A 266 -24.47 17.12 19.99
CA GLU A 266 -25.44 18.13 20.45
C GLU A 266 -25.64 19.22 19.39
N PHE A 267 -24.56 19.72 18.78
CA PHE A 267 -24.64 20.68 17.67
C PHE A 267 -25.42 20.10 16.48
N LEU A 268 -25.14 18.87 16.07
CA LEU A 268 -25.88 18.22 14.97
C LEU A 268 -27.38 18.13 15.30
N THR A 269 -27.71 17.68 16.50
CA THR A 269 -29.11 17.47 16.92
C THR A 269 -29.86 18.79 17.10
N ASN A 270 -29.27 19.74 17.81
CA ASN A 270 -29.96 20.94 18.28
C ASN A 270 -29.85 22.12 17.30
N THR A 271 -28.72 22.25 16.60
CA THR A 271 -28.49 23.34 15.64
C THR A 271 -28.81 22.91 14.21
N VAL A 272 -28.30 21.77 13.75
CA VAL A 272 -28.48 21.30 12.37
C VAL A 272 -29.78 20.49 12.19
N ARG A 273 -30.37 19.97 13.27
CA ARG A 273 -31.54 19.09 13.29
C ARG A 273 -31.32 17.73 12.62
N GLU A 274 -30.10 17.22 12.72
CA GLU A 274 -29.71 15.89 12.23
C GLU A 274 -29.54 14.92 13.40
N GLN A 275 -30.07 13.71 13.27
CA GLN A 275 -29.85 12.62 14.23
C GLN A 275 -28.87 11.60 13.63
N PRO A 276 -27.56 11.74 13.89
CA PRO A 276 -26.56 10.85 13.31
C PRO A 276 -26.69 9.44 13.89
N SER A 277 -26.70 8.41 13.05
CA SER A 277 -26.52 7.02 13.49
C SER A 277 -25.05 6.61 13.60
N LYS A 278 -24.16 7.39 12.98
CA LYS A 278 -22.70 7.19 12.95
C LYS A 278 -21.98 8.42 13.46
N LEU A 279 -20.86 8.23 14.14
CA LEU A 279 -20.11 9.30 14.81
C LEU A 279 -19.79 10.47 13.88
N LEU A 280 -19.22 10.17 12.72
CA LEU A 280 -19.06 11.15 11.65
C LEU A 280 -20.13 10.91 10.60
N TRP A 281 -21.25 11.61 10.75
CA TRP A 281 -22.25 11.69 9.70
C TRP A 281 -21.73 12.50 8.52
N ARG A 282 -21.93 12.01 7.29
CA ARG A 282 -21.63 12.78 6.08
C ARG A 282 -22.76 13.78 5.82
N ILE A 283 -22.74 14.90 6.53
CA ILE A 283 -23.70 16.02 6.40
C ILE A 283 -23.85 16.49 4.95
N PHE A 284 -22.80 16.33 4.13
CA PHE A 284 -22.76 16.83 2.74
C PHE A 284 -23.20 15.82 1.67
N ASN A 285 -23.38 14.53 2.01
CA ASN A 285 -23.73 13.51 1.02
C ASN A 285 -25.24 13.32 0.82
N ARG A 286 -26.07 14.02 1.59
CA ARG A 286 -27.50 14.15 1.30
C ARG A 286 -27.72 15.41 0.46
N GLN A 287 -27.39 15.33 -0.83
CA GLN A 287 -28.10 16.15 -1.81
C GLN A 287 -29.51 15.57 -2.02
N PRO A 288 -30.52 16.38 -2.36
CA PRO A 288 -31.95 16.08 -2.15
C PRO A 288 -32.60 15.13 -3.17
N ASP A 289 -31.88 14.11 -3.69
CA ASP A 289 -32.42 13.17 -4.68
C ASP A 289 -32.18 11.68 -4.31
N GLN A 290 -32.15 11.36 -3.01
CA GLN A 290 -32.29 9.99 -2.50
C GLN A 290 -33.33 9.92 -1.39
#